data_AF-A0A5E4NNA6-F1
#
_entry.id   AF-A0A5E4NNA6-F1
#
_cell.length_a   1.000
_cell.length_b   1.000
_cell.length_c   1.000
_cell.angle_alpha   90.00
_cell.angle_beta   90.00
_cell.angle_gamma   90.00
#
_symmetry.space_group_name_H-M   'P 1'
#
loop_
_entity.id
_entity.type
_entity.pdbx_description
1 polymer ?
#
loop_
_entity_poly.entity_id
_entity_poly.type
_entity_poly.pdbx_seq_one_letter_code
_entity_poly.pdbx_strand_id
1 'polypeptide(L)' 'MKRLMRYRVYHDGIKRYPYMAMFDTDVKIGLSSFLLPAEVVEKLTTEQELEEILQSVVSDYK' A
#
# COMPACT_ATOMS: atom_id res chain seq x y z
N MET A 1 1.87 -8.18 -12.08
CA MET A 1 0.94 -7.05 -11.87
C MET A 1 -0.45 -7.20 -12.52
N LYS A 2 -0.61 -7.76 -13.72
CA LYS A 2 -1.89 -7.81 -14.48
C LYS A 2 -3.09 -8.52 -13.79
N ARG A 3 -2.85 -9.45 -12.85
CA ARG A 3 -3.92 -10.20 -12.16
C ARG A 3 -4.59 -9.38 -11.05
N LEU A 4 -3.81 -8.63 -10.26
CA LEU A 4 -4.31 -7.84 -9.14
C LEU A 4 -5.32 -6.76 -9.59
N MET A 5 -5.06 -6.13 -10.74
CA MET A 5 -5.94 -5.09 -11.30
C MET A 5 -7.38 -5.57 -11.48
N ARG A 6 -7.60 -6.85 -11.84
CA ARG A 6 -8.95 -7.40 -12.03
C ARG A 6 -9.71 -7.63 -10.74
N TYR A 7 -9.02 -7.84 -9.62
CA TYR A 7 -9.64 -8.06 -8.31
C TYR A 7 -9.98 -6.75 -7.58
N ARG A 8 -9.50 -5.61 -8.10
CA ARG A 8 -9.72 -4.26 -7.57
C ARG A 8 -10.82 -3.48 -8.30
N VAL A 9 -11.39 -4.01 -9.38
CA VAL A 9 -12.50 -3.36 -10.07
C VAL A 9 -13.77 -3.64 -9.28
N TYR A 10 -14.48 -2.58 -8.87
CA TYR A 10 -15.77 -2.71 -8.20
C TYR A 10 -16.74 -3.42 -9.14
N HIS A 11 -17.31 -4.53 -8.69
CA HIS A 11 -18.21 -5.32 -9.52
C HIS A 11 -19.66 -5.01 -9.15
N ASP A 12 -20.35 -4.33 -10.06
CA ASP A 12 -21.68 -3.77 -9.77
C ASP A 12 -22.72 -4.84 -9.40
N GLY A 13 -22.67 -6.02 -10.02
CA GLY A 13 -23.61 -7.10 -9.72
C GLY A 13 -23.47 -7.72 -8.33
N ILE A 14 -22.29 -7.66 -7.71
CA ILE A 14 -22.05 -8.18 -6.34
C ILE A 14 -21.88 -7.04 -5.33
N LYS A 15 -22.00 -5.79 -5.78
CA LYS A 15 -21.82 -4.55 -5.02
C LYS A 15 -20.56 -4.51 -4.13
N ARG A 16 -19.52 -5.26 -4.52
CA ARG A 16 -18.30 -5.47 -3.75
C ARG A 16 -17.11 -5.70 -4.68
N TYR A 17 -15.90 -5.48 -4.18
CA TYR A 17 -14.69 -5.88 -4.89
C TYR A 17 -14.57 -7.41 -4.91
N PRO A 18 -14.26 -8.05 -6.05
CA PRO A 18 -14.13 -9.50 -6.14
C PRO A 18 -13.17 -10.11 -5.11
N TYR A 19 -12.07 -9.43 -4.80
CA TYR A 19 -11.16 -9.87 -3.73
C TYR A 19 -11.87 -9.95 -2.37
N MET A 20 -12.56 -8.88 -1.99
CA MET A 20 -13.26 -8.84 -0.72
C MET A 20 -14.38 -9.88 -0.65
N ALA A 21 -15.06 -10.14 -1.76
CA ALA A 21 -16.09 -11.18 -1.80
C ALA A 21 -15.51 -12.59 -1.57
N MET A 22 -14.26 -12.85 -1.96
CA MET A 22 -13.61 -14.15 -1.79
C MET A 22 -12.92 -14.32 -0.42
N PHE A 23 -12.31 -13.26 0.09
CA PHE A 23 -11.41 -13.33 1.26
C PHE A 23 -11.93 -12.58 2.49
N ASP A 24 -13.07 -11.92 2.37
CA ASP A 24 -13.73 -11.12 3.40
C ASP A 24 -12.83 -10.09 4.11
N THR A 25 -11.81 -9.64 3.40
CA THR A 25 -10.83 -8.66 3.88
C THR A 25 -10.51 -7.68 2.75
N ASP A 26 -10.13 -6.46 3.12
CA ASP A 26 -9.60 -5.48 2.16
C ASP A 26 -8.41 -6.06 1.40
N VAL A 27 -8.28 -5.68 0.12
CA VAL A 27 -7.10 -6.03 -0.67
C VAL A 27 -5.86 -5.48 0.03
N LYS A 28 -5.14 -6.35 0.73
CA LYS A 28 -3.79 -6.06 1.21
C LYS A 28 -2.87 -6.17 0.00
N ILE A 29 -2.73 -5.06 -0.73
CA ILE A 29 -1.73 -4.97 -1.78
C ILE A 29 -0.40 -5.02 -1.05
N GLY A 30 0.28 -6.18 -1.14
CA GLY A 30 1.57 -6.46 -0.50
C GLY A 30 2.75 -5.70 -1.11
N LEU A 31 2.53 -4.44 -1.43
CA LEU A 31 3.45 -3.32 -1.54
C LEU A 31 2.56 -2.10 -1.31
N SER A 32 2.43 -1.64 -0.07
CA SER A 32 2.20 -0.21 0.14
C SER A 32 3.30 0.50 -0.65
N SER A 33 2.94 1.49 -1.46
CA SER A 33 3.83 2.15 -2.41
C SER A 33 4.89 3.03 -1.74
N PHE A 34 5.64 2.49 -0.79
CA PHE A 34 6.82 3.08 -0.17
C PHE A 34 8.06 2.38 -0.71
N LEU A 35 8.29 2.51 -2.00
CA LEU A 35 9.67 2.69 -2.41
C LEU A 35 9.98 4.12 -1.97
N LEU A 36 10.69 4.27 -0.84
CA LEU A 36 11.33 5.55 -0.56
C LEU A 36 12.08 5.93 -1.84
N PRO A 37 11.90 7.16 -2.37
CA PRO A 37 12.61 7.58 -3.56
C PRO A 37 14.10 7.27 -3.38
N ALA A 38 14.78 6.82 -4.44
CA ALA A 38 16.19 6.41 -4.33
C ALA A 38 17.03 7.57 -3.77
N GLU A 39 16.67 8.80 -4.12
CA GLU A 39 17.28 10.03 -3.63
C GLU A 39 17.08 10.26 -2.13
N VAL A 40 16.03 9.69 -1.53
CA VAL A 40 15.78 9.72 -0.08
C VAL A 40 16.60 8.63 0.60
N VAL A 41 16.63 7.42 0.04
CA VAL A 41 17.42 6.29 0.58
C VAL A 41 18.91 6.62 0.57
N GLU A 42 19.42 7.26 -0.48
CA GLU A 42 20.83 7.67 -0.57
C GLU A 42 21.22 8.76 0.43
N LYS A 43 20.24 9.53 0.94
CA LYS A 43 20.47 10.58 1.96
C LYS A 43 20.34 10.07 3.38
N LEU A 44 19.80 8.86 3.57
CA LEU A 44 19.71 8.24 4.88
C LEU A 44 21.11 7.85 5.34
N THR A 45 21.52 8.42 6.47
CA THR A 45 22.81 8.14 7.09
C THR A 45 22.66 7.42 8.41
N THR A 46 21.50 7.55 9.06
CA THR A 46 21.25 6.97 10.38
C THR A 46 19.88 6.28 10.46
N GLU A 47 19.75 5.36 11.41
CA GLU A 47 18.50 4.65 11.70
C GLU A 47 17.39 5.61 12.18
N GLN A 48 17.78 6.67 12.88
CA GLN A 48 16.87 7.66 13.46
C GLN A 48 16.12 8.45 12.37
N GLU A 49 16.81 8.82 11.29
CA GLU A 49 16.21 9.47 10.12
C GLU A 49 15.19 8.57 9.40
N LEU A 50 15.44 7.26 9.38
CA LEU A 50 14.50 6.30 8.80
C LEU A 50 13.22 6.21 9.64
N GLU A 51 13.34 6.18 10.97
CA GLU A 51 12.18 6.13 11.87
C GLU A 51 11.28 7.36 11.74
N GLU A 52 11.86 8.55 11.62
CA GLU A 52 11.10 9.81 11.44
C GLU A 52 10.27 9.80 10.15
N ILE A 53 10.85 9.34 9.04
CA ILE A 53 10.15 9.23 7.75
C ILE A 53 9.03 8.19 7.80
N LEU A 54 9.28 7.04 8.46
CA LEU A 54 8.26 6.02 8.61
C LEU A 54 7.09 6.50 9.48
N GLN A 55 7.36 7.29 10.52
CA GLN A 55 6.33 7.88 11.37
C GLN A 55 5.50 8.93 10.63
N SER A 56 6.10 9.77 9.78
CA SER A 56 5.35 10.74 8.98
C SER A 56 4.41 10.04 7.99
N VAL A 57 4.89 8.98 7.36
CA VAL A 57 4.12 8.17 6.41
C VAL A 57 2.91 7.49 7.05
N VAL A 58 3.07 6.96 8.26
CA VAL A 58 1.99 6.24 8.97
C VAL A 58 0.94 7.20 9.54
N SER A 59 1.30 8.46 9.81
CA SER A 59 0.37 9.48 10.32
C SER A 59 -0.66 9.95 9.28
N ASP A 60 -0.35 9.89 7.98
CA ASP A 60 -1.23 10.34 6.89
C ASP A 60 -2.39 9.37 6.58
N TYR A 61 -2.47 8.24 7.28
CA TYR A 61 -3.53 7.23 7.15
C TYR A 61 -4.66 7.36 8.19
N LYS A 62 -4.77 8.51 8.87
CA LYS A 62 -5.88 8.80 9.80
C LYS A 62 -7.00 9.59 9.15
#